data_AF-A0A932E1H6-F1
#
_entry.id   AF-A0A932E1H6-F1
#
_cell.length_a   1.000
_cell.length_b   1.000
_cell.length_c   1.000
_cell.angle_alpha   90.00
_cell.angle_beta   90.00
_cell.angle_gamma   90.00
#
_symmetry.space_group_name_H-M   'P 1'
#
loop_
_entity.id
_entity.type
_entity.pdbx_description
1 polymer ?
#
loop_
_entity_poly.entity_id
_entity_poly.type
_entity_poly.pdbx_seq_one_letter_code
_entity_poly.pdbx_strand_id
1 'polypeptide(L)' 'MTLPLPWPWLVALAVVLVVAYLALRRWYQRCPHCRRIVSRARRGWMRCPGCGRQYHRSVGRQR' A
#
# COMPACT_ATOMS: atom_id res chain seq x y z
N MET A 1 20.13 -30.34 -4.74
CA MET A 1 18.83 -30.83 -4.22
C MET A 1 17.81 -29.70 -4.32
N THR A 2 17.07 -29.61 -5.41
CA THR A 2 15.91 -28.70 -5.52
C THR A 2 14.72 -29.41 -4.87
N LEU A 3 14.44 -29.11 -3.60
CA LEU A 3 13.23 -29.58 -2.93
C LEU A 3 12.04 -29.02 -3.72
N PRO A 4 11.18 -29.86 -4.33
CA PRO A 4 10.00 -29.36 -5.01
C PRO A 4 9.12 -28.73 -3.93
N LEU A 5 9.03 -27.39 -3.93
CA LEU A 5 8.16 -26.69 -3.00
C LEU A 5 6.76 -27.26 -3.25
N PRO A 6 6.15 -27.95 -2.27
CA PRO A 6 4.87 -28.59 -2.51
C PRO A 6 3.88 -27.52 -2.95
N TRP A 7 3.10 -27.80 -3.99
CA TRP A 7 2.07 -26.89 -4.51
C TRP A 7 1.28 -26.12 -3.44
N PRO A 8 0.84 -26.72 -2.31
CA PRO A 8 0.17 -25.97 -1.24
C PRO A 8 1.01 -24.84 -0.63
N TRP A 9 2.33 -24.99 -0.53
CA TRP A 9 3.21 -23.92 -0.02
C TRP A 9 3.33 -22.76 -1.00
N LEU A 10 3.34 -23.03 -2.31
CA LEU A 10 3.32 -21.97 -3.33
C LEU A 10 2.01 -21.17 -3.26
N VAL A 11 0.87 -21.87 -3.09
CA VAL A 11 -0.44 -21.23 -2.92
C VAL A 11 -0.46 -20.41 -1.62
N ALA A 12 0.02 -20.95 -0.51
CA ALA A 12 0.09 -20.23 0.75
C ALA A 12 0.96 -18.97 0.64
N LEU A 13 2.12 -19.05 0.01
CA LEU A 13 3.00 -17.91 -0.25
C LEU A 13 2.29 -16.85 -1.10
N ALA A 14 1.64 -17.26 -2.18
CA ALA A 14 0.90 -16.36 -3.06
C ALA A 14 -0.21 -15.61 -2.29
N VAL A 15 -0.97 -16.32 -1.45
CA VAL A 15 -2.02 -15.71 -0.61
C VAL A 15 -1.41 -14.70 0.37
N VAL A 16 -0.32 -15.05 1.05
CA VAL A 16 0.37 -14.14 1.98
C VAL A 16 0.84 -12.87 1.26
N LEU A 17 1.43 -13.02 0.07
CA LEU A 17 1.89 -11.88 -0.74
C LEU A 17 0.73 -10.98 -1.16
N VAL A 18 -0.40 -11.56 -1.59
CA VAL A 18 -1.60 -10.79 -1.97
C VAL A 18 -2.18 -10.05 -0.76
N VAL A 19 -2.31 -10.71 0.39
CA VAL A 19 -2.82 -10.09 1.62
C VAL A 19 -1.89 -8.96 2.08
N ALA A 20 -0.57 -9.19 2.09
CA ALA A 20 0.41 -8.17 2.41
C ALA A 20 0.30 -6.99 1.44
N TYR A 21 0.21 -7.24 0.13
CA TYR A 21 0.08 -6.21 -0.88
C TYR A 21 -1.18 -5.34 -0.71
N LEU A 22 -2.33 -5.98 -0.43
CA LEU A 22 -3.58 -5.28 -0.15
C LEU A 22 -3.51 -4.47 1.15
N ALA A 23 -2.85 -5.01 2.18
CA ALA A 23 -2.60 -4.30 3.42
C ALA A 23 -1.72 -3.06 3.18
N LEU A 24 -0.61 -3.20 2.45
CA LEU A 24 0.23 -2.05 2.07
C LEU A 24 -0.57 -1.00 1.31
N ARG A 25 -1.41 -1.39 0.35
CA ARG A 25 -2.28 -0.45 -0.37
C ARG A 25 -3.29 0.27 0.53
N ARG A 26 -3.68 -0.33 1.65
CA ARG A 26 -4.53 0.35 2.65
C ARG A 26 -3.77 1.35 3.50
N TRP A 27 -2.47 1.16 3.69
CA TRP A 27 -1.62 1.95 4.57
C TRP A 27 -0.86 3.05 3.84
N TYR A 28 -0.60 2.88 2.55
CA TYR A 28 0.07 3.84 1.70
C TYR A 28 -0.89 4.41 0.65
N GLN A 29 -0.71 5.68 0.32
CA GLN A 29 -1.41 6.36 -0.77
C GLN A 29 -0.41 7.09 -1.66
N ARG A 30 -0.80 7.40 -2.90
CA ARG A 30 0.03 8.24 -3.77
C ARG A 30 -0.33 9.70 -3.54
N CYS A 31 0.68 10.55 -3.36
CA CYS A 31 0.47 11.98 -3.29
C CYS A 31 -0.16 12.49 -4.60
N PRO A 32 -1.25 13.28 -4.57
CA PRO A 32 -1.91 13.77 -5.79
C PRO A 32 -1.03 14.72 -6.61
N HIS A 33 -0.02 15.36 -6.00
CA HIS A 33 0.84 16.33 -6.67
C HIS A 33 2.05 15.69 -7.36
N CYS A 34 2.79 14.83 -6.66
CA CYS A 34 4.05 14.26 -7.15
C CYS A 34 4.00 12.74 -7.38
N ARG A 35 2.84 12.09 -7.15
CA ARG A 35 2.62 10.63 -7.25
C ARG A 35 3.52 9.76 -6.36
N ARG A 36 4.34 10.35 -5.48
CA ARG A 36 5.18 9.62 -4.55
C ARG A 36 4.33 8.82 -3.57
N ILE A 37 4.79 7.61 -3.24
CA ILE A 37 4.14 6.76 -2.25
C ILE A 37 4.37 7.39 -0.87
N VAL A 38 3.29 7.76 -0.20
CA VAL A 38 3.29 8.38 1.12
C VAL A 38 2.36 7.60 2.05
N SER A 39 2.58 7.71 3.36
CA SER A 39 1.69 7.13 4.35
C SER A 39 0.29 7.70 4.21
N ARG A 40 -0.73 6.87 4.38
CA ARG A 40 -2.11 7.30 4.33
C ARG A 40 -2.43 8.16 5.54
N ALA A 41 -2.89 9.37 5.31
CA ALA A 41 -3.38 10.24 6.36
C ALA A 41 -4.58 9.59 7.06
N ARG A 42 -4.42 9.19 8.33
CA ARG A 42 -5.52 8.61 9.14
C ARG A 42 -6.32 9.67 9.88
N ARG A 43 -5.67 10.71 10.39
CA ARG A 43 -6.29 11.87 11.07
C ARG A 43 -5.52 13.14 10.69
N GLY A 44 -6.24 14.12 10.12
CA GLY A 44 -5.69 15.44 9.80
C GLY A 44 -4.86 15.54 8.51
N TRP A 45 -4.17 16.68 8.39
CA TRP A 45 -3.34 17.03 7.24
C TRP A 45 -1.92 16.48 7.42
N MET A 46 -1.40 15.80 6.40
CA MET A 46 0.00 15.34 6.37
C MET A 46 0.76 16.11 5.29
N ARG A 47 2.06 16.34 5.47
CA ARG A 47 2.93 16.90 4.42
C ARG A 47 3.62 15.78 3.64
N CYS A 48 3.69 15.94 2.33
CA CYS A 48 4.46 15.03 1.48
C CYS A 48 5.96 15.34 1.63
N PRO A 49 6.81 14.34 1.97
CA PRO A 49 8.27 14.58 2.08
C PRO A 49 8.94 14.85 0.73
N GLY A 50 8.27 14.52 -0.39
CA GLY A 50 8.82 14.75 -1.73
C GLY A 50 8.55 16.16 -2.26
N CYS A 51 7.31 16.66 -2.13
CA CYS A 51 6.91 17.96 -2.70
C CYS A 51 6.61 19.04 -1.65
N GLY A 52 6.68 18.72 -0.36
CA GLY A 52 6.37 19.64 0.74
C GLY A 52 4.89 20.00 0.88
N ARG A 53 4.04 19.70 -0.11
CA ARG A 53 2.61 20.04 -0.07
C ARG A 53 1.85 19.23 0.96
N GLN A 54 0.89 19.88 1.59
CA GLN A 54 -0.07 19.25 2.47
C GLN A 54 -1.06 18.43 1.64
N TYR A 55 -1.28 17.19 2.04
CA TYR A 55 -2.33 16.33 1.54
C TYR A 55 -3.18 15.87 2.73
N HIS A 56 -4.50 15.91 2.56
CA HIS A 56 -5.41 15.32 3.52
C HIS A 56 -5.72 13.87 3.14
N ARG A 57 -6.38 13.14 4.04
CA ARG A 57 -7.09 11.92 3.66
C ARG A 57 -8.06 12.32 2.56
N SER A 58 -7.73 12.01 1.30
CA SER A 58 -8.74 12.02 0.25
C SER A 58 -9.79 11.03 0.70
N VAL A 59 -10.96 11.56 1.07
CA VAL A 59 -12.16 10.78 1.35
C VAL A 59 -12.26 9.74 0.24
N GLY A 60 -12.48 8.50 0.64
CA GLY A 60 -12.53 7.37 -0.27
C GLY A 60 -13.40 7.72 -1.47
N ARG A 61 -12.96 7.29 -2.64
CA ARG A 61 -13.74 7.25 -3.87
C ARG A 61 -15.22 7.00 -3.51
N GLN A 62 -16.05 8.02 -3.62
CA GLN A 62 -17.50 7.86 -3.58
C GLN A 62 -17.88 7.09 -4.86
N ARG A 63 -17.96 5.77 -4.75
CA ARG A 63 -18.82 4.89 -5.54
C ARG A 63 -18.72 3.48 -5.00
#